data_AF-A0A256G3R1-F1
#
_entry.id   AF-A0A256G3R1-F1
#
_cell.length_a   1.000
_cell.length_b   1.000
_cell.length_c   1.000
_cell.angle_alpha   90.00
_cell.angle_beta   90.00
_cell.angle_gamma   90.00
#
_symmetry.space_group_name_H-M   'P 1'
#
loop_
_entity.id
_entity.type
_entity.pdbx_description
1 polymer ?
#
loop_
_entity_poly.entity_id
_entity_poly.type
_entity_poly.pdbx_seq_one_letter_code
_entity_poly.pdbx_strand_id
1 'polypeptide(L)'
;MLEEAEDKAARASVEGRQLRTGVIRCPPKPYNVNRQPLIIIETPYSGDVEANTAYARYCLLDSLRRGEAPIASHLLHTQVLDDMRPDERSLGIEAALAWYRVATKCVVYSDRGISAGMTMGIDRAMQHDVAVEYRSIENRAAA
;
A
#
# COMPACT_ATOMS: atom_id res chain seq x y z
N MET A 1 7.87 -5.70 33.96
CA MET A 1 7.91 -7.18 34.09
C MET A 1 6.84 -7.92 33.28
N LEU A 2 5.74 -7.29 32.82
CA LEU A 2 4.77 -7.92 31.90
C LEU A 2 5.10 -7.64 30.42
N GLU A 3 5.59 -6.45 30.07
CA GLU A 3 6.00 -6.11 28.69
C GLU A 3 7.19 -6.93 28.17
N GLU A 4 8.17 -7.26 29.02
CA GLU A 4 9.33 -8.05 28.61
C GLU A 4 8.99 -9.51 28.28
N ALA A 5 7.91 -10.04 28.84
CA ALA A 5 7.46 -11.40 28.56
C ALA A 5 6.72 -11.48 27.21
N GLU A 6 5.98 -10.43 26.85
CA GLU A 6 5.25 -10.33 25.59
C GLU A 6 6.19 -10.04 24.40
N ASP A 7 7.22 -9.20 24.60
CA ASP A 7 8.25 -8.93 23.58
C ASP A 7 9.12 -10.16 23.28
N LYS A 8 9.33 -11.01 24.30
CA LYS A 8 10.05 -12.27 24.15
C LYS A 8 9.27 -13.32 23.35
N ALA A 9 7.93 -13.33 23.45
CA ALA A 9 7.06 -14.21 22.66
C ALA A 9 6.98 -13.78 21.19
N ALA A 10 6.97 -12.47 20.94
CA ALA A 10 7.06 -11.91 19.59
C ALA A 10 8.41 -12.25 18.94
N ARG A 11 9.53 -12.09 19.66
CA ARG A 11 10.87 -12.44 19.20
C ARG A 11 11.04 -13.94 18.93
N ALA A 12 10.49 -14.81 19.78
CA ALA A 12 10.54 -16.26 19.58
C ALA A 12 9.80 -16.75 18.31
N SER A 13 8.81 -15.98 17.85
CA SER A 13 8.07 -16.28 16.62
C SER A 13 8.85 -15.94 15.34
N VAL A 14 9.81 -15.01 15.42
CA VAL A 14 10.73 -14.65 14.33
C VAL A 14 11.90 -15.64 14.23
N GLU A 15 12.32 -16.23 15.35
CA GLU A 15 13.46 -17.18 15.41
C GLU A 15 13.09 -18.64 15.07
N GLY A 16 11.88 -18.91 14.56
CA GLY A 16 11.52 -20.22 14.02
C GLY A 16 11.50 -21.36 15.05
N ARG A 17 11.32 -21.07 16.34
CA ARG A 17 11.15 -22.12 17.35
C ARG A 17 9.72 -22.63 17.34
N GLN A 18 9.56 -23.81 16.74
CA GLN A 18 8.31 -24.54 16.55
C GLN A 18 7.59 -24.78 17.90
N LEU A 19 6.55 -23.99 18.19
CA LEU A 19 5.62 -24.29 19.27
C LEU A 19 4.60 -25.32 18.78
N ARG A 20 4.52 -26.41 19.54
CA ARG A 20 3.71 -27.59 19.29
C ARG A 20 2.22 -27.25 19.23
N THR A 21 1.57 -27.69 18.16
CA THR A 21 0.15 -28.09 18.07
C THR A 21 -0.79 -27.43 19.09
N GLY A 22 -1.19 -26.21 18.79
CA GLY A 22 -2.30 -25.52 19.44
C GLY A 22 -2.75 -24.43 18.50
N VAL A 23 -3.78 -24.72 17.69
CA VAL A 23 -4.46 -23.72 16.85
C VAL A 23 -4.73 -22.51 17.74
N ILE A 24 -4.14 -21.36 17.42
CA ILE A 24 -4.47 -20.10 18.10
C ILE A 24 -5.96 -19.85 17.83
N ARG A 25 -6.81 -20.27 18.77
CA ARG A 25 -8.28 -20.15 18.71
C ARG A 25 -8.79 -18.79 19.20
N CYS A 26 -7.89 -17.84 19.42
CA CYS A 26 -8.29 -16.45 19.49
C CYS A 26 -8.11 -15.87 18.08
N PRO A 27 -9.18 -15.50 17.35
CA PRO A 27 -8.98 -14.57 16.25
C PRO A 27 -8.15 -13.40 16.78
N PRO A 28 -7.14 -12.91 16.04
CA PRO A 28 -6.37 -11.76 16.49
C PRO A 28 -7.37 -10.69 16.96
N LYS A 29 -7.20 -10.18 18.20
CA LYS A 29 -8.00 -9.06 18.70
C LYS A 29 -8.15 -8.07 17.55
N PRO A 30 -9.37 -7.58 17.23
CA PRO A 30 -9.54 -6.67 16.10
C PRO A 30 -8.53 -5.55 16.26
N TYR A 31 -7.58 -5.47 15.32
CA TYR A 31 -6.55 -4.43 15.31
C TYR A 31 -7.28 -3.09 15.35
N ASN A 32 -7.28 -2.48 16.54
CA ASN A 32 -7.75 -1.15 16.91
C ASN A 32 -9.10 -0.65 16.31
N VAL A 33 -10.04 -0.26 17.18
CA VAL A 33 -11.34 0.35 16.79
C VAL A 33 -11.20 1.72 16.12
N ASN A 34 -10.02 2.35 16.21
CA ASN A 34 -9.61 3.47 15.35
C ASN A 34 -8.93 2.92 14.08
N ARG A 35 -9.72 2.51 13.09
CA ARG A 35 -9.20 2.08 11.80
C ARG A 35 -8.69 3.28 11.01
N GLN A 36 -7.37 3.42 10.91
CA GLN A 36 -6.77 4.27 9.89
C GLN A 36 -7.28 3.80 8.52
N PRO A 37 -7.79 4.69 7.65
CA PRO A 37 -8.24 4.31 6.32
C PRO A 37 -7.12 3.61 5.55
N LEU A 38 -7.40 2.44 4.98
CA LEU A 38 -6.46 1.72 4.11
C LEU A 38 -6.52 2.35 2.72
N ILE A 39 -5.41 2.90 2.26
CA ILE A 39 -5.36 3.69 1.01
C ILE A 39 -4.51 2.98 -0.02
N ILE A 40 -5.02 2.85 -1.23
CA ILE A 40 -4.19 2.54 -2.39
C ILE A 40 -3.80 3.87 -3.05
N ILE A 41 -2.51 4.08 -3.29
CA ILE A 41 -2.00 5.26 -3.99
C ILE A 41 -1.74 4.93 -5.46
N GLU A 42 -2.41 5.67 -6.32
CA GLU A 42 -2.18 5.69 -7.76
C GLU A 42 -1.42 6.96 -8.16
N THR A 43 -0.21 6.76 -8.68
CA THR A 43 0.69 7.79 -9.22
C THR A 43 1.37 7.22 -10.46
N PRO A 44 1.87 8.06 -11.40
CA PRO A 44 2.66 7.55 -12.50
C PRO A 44 3.95 6.90 -12.00
N TYR A 45 4.42 5.87 -12.71
CA TYR A 45 5.69 5.21 -12.44
C TYR A 45 6.58 5.18 -13.69
N SER A 46 6.08 4.60 -14.78
CA SER A 46 6.80 4.51 -16.06
C SER A 46 7.11 5.87 -16.70
N GLY A 47 8.09 5.91 -17.61
CA GLY A 47 8.57 7.15 -18.25
C GLY A 47 9.82 7.64 -17.53
N ASP A 48 9.78 8.85 -16.97
CA ASP A 48 10.83 9.35 -16.09
C ASP A 48 10.68 8.71 -14.69
N VAL A 49 11.23 7.50 -14.55
CA VAL A 49 11.10 6.67 -13.34
C VAL A 49 11.69 7.36 -12.11
N GLU A 50 12.79 8.09 -12.24
CA GLU A 50 13.43 8.78 -11.13
C GLU A 50 12.52 9.91 -10.62
N ALA A 51 12.06 10.79 -11.52
CA ALA A 51 11.18 11.89 -11.16
C ALA A 51 9.84 11.37 -10.61
N ASN A 52 9.28 10.32 -11.18
CA ASN A 52 8.02 9.73 -10.76
C ASN A 52 8.15 9.03 -9.40
N THR A 53 9.27 8.36 -9.15
CA THR A 53 9.57 7.77 -7.83
C THR A 53 9.62 8.85 -6.75
N ALA A 54 10.29 9.98 -7.02
CA ALA A 54 10.32 11.11 -6.10
C ALA A 54 8.91 11.66 -5.83
N TYR A 55 8.11 11.87 -6.87
CA TYR A 55 6.73 12.33 -6.77
C TYR A 55 5.83 11.39 -5.95
N ALA A 56 5.89 10.09 -6.23
CA ALA A 56 5.12 9.09 -5.51
C ALA A 56 5.49 9.01 -4.02
N ARG A 57 6.76 9.26 -3.65
CA ARG A 57 7.18 9.39 -2.25
C ARG A 57 6.55 10.61 -1.56
N TYR A 58 6.43 11.74 -2.25
CA TYR A 58 5.71 12.91 -1.71
C TYR A 58 4.22 12.63 -1.54
N CYS A 59 3.59 11.91 -2.48
CA CYS A 59 2.20 11.49 -2.38
C CYS A 59 1.96 10.54 -1.20
N LEU A 60 2.85 9.56 -1.01
CA LEU A 60 2.84 8.66 0.15
C LEU A 60 2.94 9.45 1.47
N LEU A 61 3.84 10.44 1.53
CA LEU A 61 3.99 11.30 2.69
C LEU A 61 2.75 12.17 2.95
N ASP A 62 2.10 12.72 1.92
CA ASP A 62 0.83 13.45 2.06
C ASP A 62 -0.26 12.57 2.67
N SER A 63 -0.42 11.33 2.18
CA SER A 63 -1.40 10.38 2.74
C SER A 63 -1.08 10.01 4.19
N LEU A 64 0.18 9.70 4.51
CA LEU A 64 0.61 9.43 5.90
C LEU A 64 0.30 10.60 6.84
N ARG A 65 0.53 11.85 6.40
CA ARG A 65 0.24 13.06 7.19
C ARG A 65 -1.26 13.29 7.42
N ARG A 66 -2.13 12.65 6.64
CA ARG A 66 -3.61 12.67 6.84
C ARG A 66 -4.09 11.63 7.85
N GLY A 67 -3.19 10.87 8.47
CA GLY A 67 -3.56 9.79 9.40
C GLY A 67 -4.08 8.54 8.68
N GLU A 68 -3.76 8.41 7.40
CA GLU A 68 -4.11 7.26 6.57
C GLU A 68 -3.01 6.19 6.59
N ALA A 69 -3.34 4.97 6.20
CA ALA A 69 -2.40 3.87 6.03
C ALA A 69 -2.26 3.53 4.53
N PRO A 70 -1.38 4.23 3.79
CA PRO A 70 -1.22 4.04 2.35
C PRO A 70 -0.29 2.90 1.96
N ILE A 71 -0.60 2.31 0.80
CA ILE A 71 0.29 1.46 0.02
C ILE A 71 0.48 2.04 -1.39
N ALA A 72 1.74 2.16 -1.82
CA ALA A 72 2.14 2.47 -3.19
C ALA A 72 2.87 1.26 -3.77
N SER A 73 2.12 0.30 -4.30
CA SER A 73 2.63 -1.00 -4.75
C SER A 73 3.70 -0.88 -5.83
N HIS A 74 3.55 0.06 -6.77
CA HIS A 74 4.50 0.31 -7.85
C HIS A 74 5.85 0.86 -7.33
N LEU A 75 5.89 1.48 -6.15
CA LEU A 75 7.16 1.82 -5.48
C LEU A 75 7.76 0.64 -4.72
N LEU A 76 6.92 -0.17 -4.08
CA LEU A 76 7.35 -1.26 -3.21
C LEU A 76 7.79 -2.49 -4.00
N HIS A 77 6.95 -2.99 -4.90
CA HIS A 77 7.17 -4.25 -5.61
C HIS A 77 8.37 -4.16 -6.54
N THR A 78 8.61 -3.00 -7.16
CA THR A 78 9.74 -2.77 -8.08
C THR A 78 11.11 -2.74 -7.39
N GLN A 79 11.16 -2.76 -6.05
CA GLN A 79 12.41 -2.96 -5.31
C GLN A 79 12.88 -4.42 -5.32
N VAL A 80 11.98 -5.36 -5.64
CA VAL A 80 12.23 -6.80 -5.58
C VAL A 80 11.82 -7.55 -6.85
N LEU A 81 11.11 -6.89 -7.76
CA LEU A 81 10.68 -7.39 -9.06
C LEU A 81 11.24 -6.50 -10.18
N ASP A 82 11.62 -7.10 -11.29
CA ASP A 82 12.04 -6.43 -12.51
C ASP A 82 10.82 -6.13 -13.40
N ASP A 83 10.44 -4.86 -13.50
CA ASP A 83 9.30 -4.41 -14.34
C ASP A 83 9.53 -4.63 -15.85
N MET A 84 10.78 -4.86 -16.27
CA MET A 84 11.11 -5.20 -17.66
C MET A 84 10.83 -6.67 -17.99
N ARG A 85 10.64 -7.51 -16.97
CA ARG A 85 10.30 -8.93 -17.12
C ARG A 85 8.78 -9.11 -17.07
N PRO A 86 8.13 -9.59 -18.15
CA PRO A 86 6.66 -9.66 -18.21
C PRO A 86 6.01 -10.50 -17.10
N ASP A 87 6.66 -11.59 -16.69
CA ASP A 87 6.22 -12.47 -15.60
C ASP A 87 6.26 -11.77 -14.24
N GLU A 88 7.36 -11.09 -13.92
CA GLU A 88 7.52 -10.36 -12.67
C GLU A 88 6.64 -9.10 -12.62
N ARG A 89 6.53 -8.38 -13.73
CA ARG A 89 5.59 -7.26 -13.87
C ARG A 89 4.15 -7.69 -13.61
N SER A 90 3.72 -8.78 -14.22
CA SER A 90 2.37 -9.32 -14.01
C SER A 90 2.14 -9.71 -12.55
N LEU A 91 3.13 -10.35 -11.91
CA LEU A 91 3.08 -10.69 -10.49
C LEU A 91 2.91 -9.45 -9.61
N GLY A 92 3.69 -8.38 -9.88
CA GLY A 92 3.62 -7.13 -9.13
C GLY A 92 2.27 -6.42 -9.28
N ILE A 93 1.70 -6.42 -10.49
CA ILE A 93 0.38 -5.86 -10.79
C ILE A 93 -0.72 -6.65 -10.07
N GLU A 94 -0.76 -7.98 -10.21
CA GLU A 94 -1.80 -8.80 -9.57
C GLU A 94 -1.73 -8.70 -8.04
N ALA A 95 -0.52 -8.68 -7.47
CA ALA A 95 -0.33 -8.46 -6.04
C ALA A 95 -0.85 -7.08 -5.59
N ALA A 96 -0.66 -6.03 -6.39
CA ALA A 96 -1.20 -4.70 -6.12
C ALA A 96 -2.73 -4.70 -6.17
N LEU A 97 -3.30 -5.27 -7.22
CA LEU A 97 -4.75 -5.28 -7.46
C LEU A 97 -5.51 -6.08 -6.37
N ALA A 98 -4.86 -7.06 -5.75
CA ALA A 98 -5.42 -7.82 -4.64
C ALA A 98 -5.79 -6.96 -3.40
N TRP A 99 -5.14 -5.81 -3.20
CA TRP A 99 -5.41 -4.90 -2.08
C TRP A 99 -6.77 -4.22 -2.16
N TYR A 100 -7.36 -4.08 -3.35
CA TYR A 100 -8.67 -3.43 -3.52
C TYR A 100 -9.79 -4.12 -2.75
N ARG A 101 -9.63 -5.41 -2.40
CA ARG A 101 -10.60 -6.15 -1.57
C ARG A 101 -10.74 -5.62 -0.14
N VAL A 102 -9.73 -4.90 0.36
CA VAL A 102 -9.65 -4.44 1.75
C VAL A 102 -9.44 -2.93 1.87
N ALA A 103 -9.15 -2.24 0.77
CA ALA A 103 -8.92 -0.81 0.76
C ALA A 103 -10.18 -0.03 1.11
N THR A 104 -10.02 1.05 1.87
CA THR A 104 -11.09 2.01 2.16
C THR A 104 -11.31 2.95 0.98
N LYS A 105 -10.22 3.36 0.31
CA LYS A 105 -10.29 4.21 -0.89
C LYS A 105 -9.04 4.03 -1.77
N CYS A 106 -9.20 4.41 -3.03
CA CYS A 106 -8.16 4.58 -4.02
C CYS A 106 -7.90 6.08 -4.20
N VAL A 107 -6.70 6.52 -3.90
CA VAL A 107 -6.31 7.93 -4.04
C VAL A 107 -5.46 8.08 -5.29
N VAL A 108 -5.93 8.90 -6.22
CA VAL A 108 -5.28 9.18 -7.50
C VAL A 108 -4.65 10.56 -7.44
N TYR A 109 -3.32 10.62 -7.45
CA TYR A 109 -2.61 11.88 -7.53
C TYR A 109 -2.38 12.24 -9.00
N SER A 110 -3.03 13.31 -9.47
CA SER A 110 -3.18 13.62 -10.90
C SER A 110 -2.31 14.78 -11.39
N ASP A 111 -1.37 15.29 -10.58
CA ASP A 111 -0.53 16.45 -10.96
C ASP A 111 0.24 16.20 -12.26
N ARG A 112 0.60 14.93 -12.51
CA ARG A 112 1.39 14.49 -13.68
C ARG A 112 0.58 13.72 -14.73
N GLY A 113 -0.73 13.94 -14.73
CA GLY A 113 -1.67 13.21 -15.59
C GLY A 113 -1.99 11.81 -15.06
N ILE A 114 -2.81 11.07 -15.83
CA ILE A 114 -3.25 9.72 -15.49
C ILE A 114 -2.61 8.75 -16.48
N SER A 115 -1.75 7.86 -15.97
CA SER A 115 -1.09 6.84 -16.78
C SER A 115 -1.99 5.62 -17.01
N ALA A 116 -1.67 4.79 -18.01
CA ALA A 116 -2.40 3.55 -18.25
C ALA A 116 -2.43 2.61 -17.03
N GLY A 117 -1.33 2.55 -16.27
CA GLY A 117 -1.27 1.77 -15.03
C GLY A 117 -2.23 2.31 -13.96
N MET A 118 -2.32 3.63 -13.83
CA MET A 118 -3.29 4.26 -12.93
C MET A 118 -4.73 4.03 -13.38
N THR A 119 -5.00 4.07 -14.69
CA THR A 119 -6.33 3.72 -15.24
C THR A 119 -6.73 2.31 -14.83
N MET A 120 -5.83 1.33 -14.90
CA MET A 120 -6.10 -0.03 -14.42
C MET A 120 -6.44 -0.08 -12.93
N GLY A 121 -5.75 0.70 -12.10
CA GLY A 121 -6.06 0.83 -10.67
C GLY A 121 -7.43 1.47 -10.43
N ILE A 122 -7.76 2.54 -11.15
CA ILE A 122 -9.06 3.22 -11.08
C ILE A 122 -10.20 2.26 -11.47
N ASP A 123 -10.04 1.54 -12.58
CA ASP A 123 -11.03 0.57 -13.06
C ASP A 123 -11.22 -0.56 -12.04
N ARG A 124 -10.13 -1.03 -11.42
CA ARG A 124 -10.19 -2.03 -10.35
C ARG A 124 -10.88 -1.49 -9.10
N ALA A 125 -10.67 -0.22 -8.74
CA ALA A 125 -11.37 0.43 -7.65
C ALA A 125 -12.89 0.39 -7.88
N MET A 126 -13.33 0.76 -9.08
CA MET A 126 -14.74 0.74 -9.47
C MET A 126 -15.32 -0.67 -9.44
N GLN A 127 -14.58 -1.69 -9.90
CA GLN A 127 -15.00 -3.10 -9.86
C GLN A 127 -15.22 -3.64 -8.43
N HIS A 128 -14.58 -3.04 -7.43
CA HIS A 128 -14.64 -3.46 -6.03
C HIS A 128 -15.41 -2.48 -5.13
N ASP A 129 -16.15 -1.54 -5.72
CA ASP A 129 -16.89 -0.49 -5.00
C ASP A 129 -16.00 0.32 -4.02
N VAL A 130 -14.71 0.47 -4.35
CA VAL A 130 -13.75 1.26 -3.59
C VAL A 130 -13.84 2.71 -4.03
N ALA A 131 -14.07 3.62 -3.07
CA ALA A 131 -14.16 5.05 -3.36
C ALA A 131 -12.88 5.59 -4.01
N VAL A 132 -13.02 6.33 -5.11
CA VAL A 132 -11.90 6.98 -5.81
C VAL A 132 -11.85 8.46 -5.42
N GLU A 133 -10.69 8.93 -4.94
CA GLU A 133 -10.45 10.31 -4.53
C GLU A 133 -9.27 10.89 -5.33
N TYR A 134 -9.49 11.98 -6.06
CA TYR A 134 -8.43 12.67 -6.78
C TYR A 134 -7.75 13.72 -5.90
N ARG A 135 -6.42 13.75 -5.93
CA ARG A 135 -5.59 14.70 -5.16
C ARG A 135 -4.54 15.36 -6.04
N SER A 136 -4.08 16.51 -5.55
CA SER A 136 -2.98 17.29 -6.11
C SER A 136 -2.13 17.81 -4.96
N ILE A 137 -0.80 17.68 -5.08
CA ILE A 137 0.16 18.16 -4.07
C ILE A 137 1.06 19.28 -4.61
N GLU A 138 1.16 19.44 -5.92
CA GLU A 138 1.98 20.51 -6.51
C GLU A 138 1.27 21.87 -6.37
N ASN A 139 -0.06 21.91 -6.43
CA ASN A 139 -0.84 23.14 -6.19
C ASN A 139 -0.88 23.61 -4.72
N ARG A 140 -0.44 22.78 -3.76
CA ARG A 140 -0.39 23.15 -2.34
C ARG A 140 0.86 23.93 -1.96
N ALA A 141 1.93 23.87 -2.74
CA ALA A 141 3.15 24.64 -2.49
C ALA A 141 3.01 26.13 -2.84
N ALA A 142 1.93 26.52 -3.54
CA ALA A 142 1.65 27.88 -3.95
C ALA A 142 0.69 28.65 -3.01
N ALA A 143 0.29 28.06 -1.88
CA ALA A 143 -0.61 28.64 -0.88
C ALA A 143 0.04 28.62 0.51
#